data_AF-A0A1W6ALT1-F1
#
_entry.id   AF-A0A1W6ALT1-F1
#
_cell.length_a   1.000
_cell.length_b   1.000
_cell.length_c   1.000
_cell.angle_alpha   90.00
_cell.angle_beta   90.00
_cell.angle_gamma   90.00
#
_symmetry.space_group_name_H-M   'P 1'
#
loop_
_entity.id
_entity.type
_entity.pdbx_description
1 polymer ?
#
loop_
_entity_poly.entity_id
_entity_poly.type
_entity_poly.pdbx_seq_one_letter_code
_entity_poly.pdbx_strand_id
1 'polypeptide(L)'
;FGHAGASANGEMETAEYKNRAMAEAGIHVPTSFNDLPLMIKEVFTTLNLPAIPEPAMSLCPSVRKSKEFICTISDDRGDEATYAGFPISSLATPDTGKGIGDVVSLLWFKKQYPKWATDFIETVIKTVADHGPAVSGAHNAKVTARAGKSVVESLVTGLLTIGPRFGGA
;
A
#
# COMPACT_ATOMS: atom_id res chain seq x y z
N PHE A 1 37.17 -20.81 4.17
CA PHE A 1 36.75 -19.38 4.20
C PHE A 1 35.36 -19.26 4.84
N GLY A 2 34.77 -18.05 4.93
CA GLY A 2 33.47 -17.82 5.61
C GLY A 2 32.24 -18.38 4.89
N HIS A 3 32.31 -18.61 3.58
CA HIS A 3 31.26 -19.33 2.85
C HIS A 3 31.44 -20.84 3.05
N ALA A 4 30.36 -21.56 3.36
CA ALA A 4 30.40 -23.00 3.67
C ALA A 4 31.04 -23.87 2.57
N GLY A 5 30.90 -23.47 1.30
CA GLY A 5 31.50 -24.16 0.14
C GLY A 5 32.88 -23.63 -0.28
N ALA A 6 33.46 -22.66 0.42
CA ALA A 6 34.76 -22.11 0.08
C ALA A 6 35.89 -22.90 0.78
N SER A 7 36.00 -24.17 0.37
CA SER A 7 37.06 -25.13 0.67
C SER A 7 37.44 -25.83 -0.64
N ALA A 8 38.70 -26.23 -0.81
CA ALA A 8 39.15 -27.00 -1.96
C ALA A 8 39.58 -28.40 -1.50
N ASN A 9 38.83 -29.42 -1.93
CA ASN A 9 39.06 -30.83 -1.61
C ASN A 9 39.94 -31.54 -2.67
N GLY A 10 40.27 -30.85 -3.76
CA GLY A 10 41.17 -31.35 -4.82
C GLY A 10 41.75 -30.20 -5.66
N GLU A 11 42.76 -30.50 -6.50
CA GLU A 11 43.48 -29.51 -7.30
C GLU A 11 42.54 -28.69 -8.20
N MET A 12 41.57 -29.35 -8.85
CA MET A 12 40.57 -28.71 -9.71
C MET A 12 39.65 -27.72 -8.97
N GLU A 13 39.58 -27.81 -7.64
CA GLU A 13 38.75 -26.93 -6.82
C GLU A 13 39.50 -25.66 -6.40
N THR A 14 40.82 -25.60 -6.58
CA THR A 14 41.66 -24.45 -6.23
C THR A 14 41.37 -23.24 -7.13
N ALA A 15 41.57 -22.04 -6.60
CA ALA A 15 41.40 -20.79 -7.36
C ALA A 15 42.41 -20.68 -8.52
N GLU A 16 43.65 -21.13 -8.29
CA GLU A 16 44.72 -21.09 -9.30
C GLU A 16 44.41 -21.97 -10.51
N TYR A 17 43.99 -23.21 -10.28
CA TYR A 17 43.59 -24.12 -11.37
C TYR A 17 42.42 -23.55 -12.17
N LYS A 18 41.39 -23.04 -11.49
CA LYS A 18 40.21 -22.42 -12.13
C LYS A 18 40.59 -21.21 -12.96
N ASN A 19 41.43 -20.31 -12.44
CA ASN A 19 41.89 -19.13 -13.17
C ASN A 19 42.65 -19.49 -14.45
N ARG A 20 43.56 -20.48 -14.37
CA ARG A 20 44.29 -20.97 -15.53
C ARG A 20 43.36 -21.60 -16.58
N ALA A 21 42.48 -22.51 -16.15
CA ALA A 21 41.53 -23.18 -17.05
C ALA A 21 40.56 -22.18 -17.72
N MET A 22 40.11 -21.14 -17.00
CA MET A 22 39.28 -20.07 -17.56
C MET A 22 40.04 -19.25 -18.60
N ALA A 23 41.31 -18.90 -18.34
CA ALA A 23 42.14 -18.17 -19.30
C ALA A 23 42.39 -18.99 -20.58
N GLU A 24 42.68 -20.29 -20.45
CA GLU A 24 42.86 -21.22 -21.58
C GLU A 24 41.58 -21.36 -22.42
N ALA A 25 40.41 -21.25 -21.81
CA ALA A 25 39.11 -21.24 -22.49
C ALA A 25 38.77 -19.89 -23.17
N GLY A 26 39.66 -18.89 -23.12
CA GLY A 26 39.48 -17.57 -23.73
C GLY A 26 38.72 -16.57 -22.87
N ILE A 27 38.54 -16.83 -21.57
CA ILE A 27 37.96 -15.87 -20.63
C ILE A 27 39.02 -14.82 -20.26
N HIS A 28 38.63 -13.56 -20.17
CA HIS A 28 39.48 -12.47 -19.69
C HIS A 28 39.71 -12.59 -18.17
N VAL A 29 40.79 -13.26 -17.77
CA VAL A 29 41.15 -13.49 -16.36
C VAL A 29 42.27 -12.52 -15.94
N PRO A 30 42.07 -11.66 -14.92
CA PRO A 30 43.11 -10.77 -14.43
C PRO A 30 44.17 -11.50 -13.58
N THR A 31 45.36 -10.91 -13.46
CA THR A 31 46.47 -11.45 -12.65
C THR A 31 46.16 -11.47 -11.15
N SER A 32 45.41 -10.48 -10.67
CA SER A 32 44.95 -10.39 -9.28
C SER A 32 43.57 -9.73 -9.20
N PHE A 33 42.93 -9.80 -8.04
CA PHE A 33 41.66 -9.12 -7.81
C PHE A 33 41.75 -7.59 -7.98
N ASN A 34 42.90 -6.99 -7.68
CA ASN A 34 43.11 -5.55 -7.83
C ASN A 34 43.08 -5.09 -9.30
N ASP A 35 43.38 -6.00 -10.23
CA ASP A 35 43.42 -5.72 -11.67
C ASP A 35 42.06 -5.95 -12.35
N LEU A 36 41.08 -6.53 -11.62
CA LEU A 36 39.74 -6.80 -12.14
C LEU A 36 39.04 -5.54 -12.69
N PRO A 37 39.08 -4.36 -12.04
CA PRO A 37 38.48 -3.15 -12.59
C PRO A 37 39.11 -2.70 -13.92
N LEU A 38 40.42 -2.93 -14.09
CA LEU A 38 41.14 -2.59 -15.32
C LEU A 38 40.72 -3.51 -16.47
N MET A 39 40.66 -4.82 -16.21
CA MET A 39 40.21 -5.81 -17.20
C MET A 39 38.75 -5.57 -17.63
N ILE A 40 37.85 -5.24 -16.69
CA ILE A 40 36.46 -4.89 -17.01
C ILE A 40 36.41 -3.65 -17.91
N LYS A 41 37.18 -2.61 -17.57
CA LYS A 41 37.24 -1.38 -18.36
C LYS A 41 37.78 -1.62 -19.77
N GLU A 42 38.81 -2.46 -19.89
CA GLU A 42 39.40 -2.83 -21.18
C GLU A 42 38.38 -3.53 -22.06
N VAL A 43 37.74 -4.60 -21.56
CA VAL A 43 36.70 -5.34 -22.30
C VAL A 43 35.54 -4.42 -22.70
N PHE A 44 35.06 -3.59 -21.77
CA PHE A 44 33.98 -2.64 -22.05
C PHE A 44 34.34 -1.65 -23.16
N THR A 45 35.58 -1.13 -23.13
CA THR A 45 36.06 -0.18 -24.15
C THR A 45 36.23 -0.86 -25.50
N THR A 46 36.75 -2.10 -25.54
CA THR A 46 36.89 -2.89 -26.77
C THR A 46 35.55 -3.21 -27.42
N LEU A 47 34.50 -3.42 -26.62
CA LEU A 47 33.15 -3.67 -27.15
C LEU A 47 32.53 -2.45 -27.84
N ASN A 48 33.05 -1.24 -27.61
CA ASN A 48 32.63 0.02 -28.24
C ASN A 48 31.09 0.17 -28.33
N LEU A 49 30.43 -0.11 -27.21
CA LEU A 49 28.98 -0.13 -27.14
C LEU A 49 28.41 1.30 -27.29
N PRO A 50 27.22 1.44 -27.90
CA PRO A 50 26.54 2.73 -27.92
C PRO A 50 26.22 3.19 -26.50
N ALA A 51 26.23 4.51 -26.28
CA ALA A 51 25.87 5.09 -24.99
C ALA A 51 24.42 4.70 -24.63
N ILE A 52 24.27 4.00 -23.51
CA ILE A 52 22.95 3.72 -22.94
C ILE A 52 22.54 4.98 -22.16
N PRO A 53 21.39 5.61 -22.47
CA PRO A 53 20.94 6.76 -21.70
C PRO A 53 20.70 6.35 -20.26
N GLU A 54 21.27 7.10 -19.31
CA GLU A 54 21.00 6.87 -17.91
C GLU A 54 19.49 7.06 -17.64
N PRO A 55 18.86 6.17 -16.85
CA PRO A 55 17.47 6.34 -16.50
C PRO A 55 17.30 7.66 -15.73
N ALA A 56 16.23 8.39 -16.04
CA ALA A 56 15.88 9.59 -15.29
C ALA A 56 15.64 9.21 -13.82
N MET A 57 16.58 9.56 -12.96
CA MET A 57 16.44 9.39 -11.52
C MET A 57 15.48 10.44 -10.97
N SER A 58 14.61 10.05 -10.04
CA SER A 58 13.78 10.99 -9.30
C SER A 58 14.68 11.91 -8.46
N LEU A 59 14.86 13.15 -8.91
CA LEU A 59 15.56 14.17 -8.14
C LEU A 59 14.73 14.50 -6.89
N CYS A 60 15.37 14.47 -5.73
CA CYS A 60 14.78 15.04 -4.52
C CYS A 60 14.51 16.53 -4.76
N PRO A 61 13.28 17.03 -4.60
CA PRO A 61 12.96 18.44 -4.81
C PRO A 61 13.78 19.33 -3.87
N SER A 62 14.42 20.37 -4.42
CA SER A 62 15.21 21.36 -3.64
C SER A 62 14.34 22.36 -2.87
N VAL A 63 13.04 22.40 -3.14
CA VAL A 63 12.08 23.32 -2.52
C VAL A 63 11.05 22.53 -1.72
N ARG A 64 10.87 22.90 -0.45
CA ARG A 64 9.82 22.34 0.41
C ARG A 64 8.49 23.04 0.14
N LYS A 65 7.44 22.26 -0.17
CA LYS A 65 6.06 22.75 -0.24
C LYS A 65 5.33 22.44 1.07
N SER A 66 4.54 23.40 1.57
CA SER A 66 3.67 23.15 2.74
C SER A 66 2.55 22.17 2.39
N LYS A 67 2.03 21.46 3.40
CA LYS A 67 0.84 20.63 3.25
C LYS A 67 -0.40 21.51 3.41
N GLU A 68 -1.34 21.41 2.48
CA GLU A 68 -2.62 22.15 2.54
C GLU A 68 -3.69 21.42 3.34
N PHE A 69 -3.56 20.10 3.48
CA PHE A 69 -4.53 19.25 4.16
C PHE A 69 -3.86 18.37 5.21
N ILE A 70 -4.62 18.08 6.27
CA ILE A 70 -4.23 17.17 7.34
C ILE A 70 -5.29 16.07 7.41
N CYS A 71 -4.89 14.82 7.18
CA CYS A 71 -5.70 13.64 7.47
C CYS A 71 -5.13 12.96 8.72
N THR A 72 -5.99 12.60 9.68
CA THR A 72 -5.57 11.91 10.93
C THR A 72 -6.32 10.60 11.17
N ILE A 73 -7.21 10.20 10.27
CA ILE A 73 -8.11 9.06 10.45
C ILE A 73 -7.75 7.87 9.56
N SER A 74 -7.02 8.09 8.47
CA SER A 74 -6.56 7.02 7.57
C SER A 74 -5.24 7.39 6.88
N ASP A 75 -4.50 6.38 6.45
CA ASP A 75 -3.29 6.51 5.65
C ASP A 75 -3.18 5.32 4.67
N ASP A 76 -3.11 5.62 3.37
CA ASP A 76 -3.07 4.66 2.27
C ASP A 76 -1.71 4.64 1.53
N ARG A 77 -0.72 5.38 2.04
CA ARG A 77 0.58 5.56 1.37
C ARG A 77 1.57 4.43 1.62
N GLY A 78 1.35 3.63 2.67
CA GLY A 78 2.18 2.47 3.00
C GLY A 78 1.84 1.26 2.13
N ASP A 79 2.51 0.14 2.39
CA ASP A 79 2.21 -1.14 1.72
C ASP A 79 0.79 -1.64 2.03
N GLU A 80 0.23 -1.21 3.16
CA GLU A 80 -1.13 -1.50 3.58
C GLU A 80 -1.82 -0.23 4.09
N ALA A 81 -3.10 -0.06 3.72
CA ALA A 81 -3.91 1.02 4.24
C ALA A 81 -4.21 0.83 5.73
N THR A 82 -4.31 1.95 6.44
CA THR A 82 -4.55 1.97 7.89
C THR A 82 -5.75 2.84 8.27
N TYR A 83 -6.45 2.45 9.33
CA TYR A 83 -7.47 3.25 10.01
C TYR A 83 -6.96 3.66 11.38
N ALA A 84 -6.75 4.96 11.57
CA ALA A 84 -6.13 5.53 12.76
C ALA A 84 -4.83 4.81 13.18
N GLY A 85 -4.01 4.41 12.19
CA GLY A 85 -2.76 3.69 12.39
C GLY A 85 -2.89 2.16 12.54
N PHE A 86 -4.11 1.61 12.54
CA PHE A 86 -4.32 0.16 12.53
C PHE A 86 -4.38 -0.37 11.10
N PRO A 87 -3.56 -1.36 10.74
CA PRO A 87 -3.64 -2.01 9.42
C PRO A 87 -5.03 -2.62 9.19
N ILE A 88 -5.54 -2.52 7.98
CA ILE A 88 -6.87 -3.06 7.62
C ILE A 88 -6.96 -4.57 7.90
N SER A 89 -5.89 -5.33 7.69
CA SER A 89 -5.76 -6.76 8.00
C SER A 89 -6.04 -7.07 9.47
N SER A 90 -5.72 -6.15 10.38
CA SER A 90 -6.02 -6.28 11.82
C SER A 90 -7.49 -6.00 12.18
N LEU A 91 -8.32 -5.68 11.19
CA LEU A 91 -9.72 -5.23 11.35
C LEU A 91 -10.71 -5.98 10.45
N ALA A 92 -10.33 -6.28 9.21
CA ALA A 92 -11.26 -6.72 8.17
C ALA A 92 -11.36 -8.25 8.03
N THR A 93 -10.45 -9.00 8.62
CA THR A 93 -10.46 -10.45 8.48
C THR A 93 -11.42 -11.09 9.51
N PRO A 94 -12.22 -12.11 9.12
CA PRO A 94 -13.23 -12.70 10.00
C PRO A 94 -12.70 -13.22 11.34
N ASP A 95 -11.43 -13.63 11.39
CA ASP A 95 -10.72 -14.13 12.56
C ASP A 95 -10.39 -13.05 13.60
N THR A 96 -10.44 -11.76 13.23
CA THR A 96 -10.18 -10.66 14.19
C THR A 96 -11.32 -10.43 15.18
N GLY A 97 -12.53 -10.93 14.87
CA GLY A 97 -13.73 -10.71 15.68
C GLY A 97 -14.22 -9.25 15.72
N LYS A 98 -13.68 -8.39 14.85
CA LYS A 98 -14.04 -6.97 14.77
C LYS A 98 -15.11 -6.74 13.71
N GLY A 99 -16.02 -5.82 14.01
CA GLY A 99 -17.18 -5.50 13.18
C GLY A 99 -17.10 -4.11 12.56
N ILE A 100 -18.23 -3.68 11.96
CA ILE A 100 -18.33 -2.33 11.41
C ILE A 100 -18.30 -1.28 12.53
N GLY A 101 -18.78 -1.63 13.73
CA GLY A 101 -18.69 -0.77 14.91
C GLY A 101 -17.23 -0.44 15.30
N ASP A 102 -16.32 -1.40 15.17
CA ASP A 102 -14.88 -1.17 15.41
C ASP A 102 -14.28 -0.21 14.38
N VAL A 103 -14.61 -0.39 13.10
CA VAL A 103 -14.18 0.50 12.02
C VAL A 103 -14.69 1.93 12.23
N VAL A 104 -15.98 2.08 12.58
CA VAL A 104 -16.58 3.37 12.92
C VAL A 104 -15.85 4.01 14.11
N SER A 105 -15.54 3.23 15.15
CA SER A 105 -14.85 3.75 16.34
C SER A 105 -13.47 4.34 16.04
N LEU A 106 -12.72 3.69 15.14
CA LEU A 106 -11.40 4.17 14.70
C LEU A 106 -11.50 5.40 13.80
N LEU A 107 -12.38 5.36 12.79
CA LEU A 107 -12.47 6.45 11.82
C LEU A 107 -13.09 7.72 12.40
N TRP A 108 -14.08 7.60 13.28
CA TRP A 108 -14.78 8.76 13.84
C TRP A 108 -14.14 9.26 15.13
N PHE A 109 -13.67 8.35 15.99
CA PHE A 109 -13.18 8.71 17.32
C PHE A 109 -11.69 8.46 17.53
N LYS A 110 -11.00 7.79 16.58
CA LYS A 110 -9.58 7.40 16.70
C LYS A 110 -9.31 6.60 17.99
N LYS A 111 -10.25 5.74 18.35
CA LYS A 111 -10.20 4.90 19.56
C LYS A 111 -10.68 3.50 19.25
N GLN A 112 -10.03 2.50 19.85
CA GLN A 112 -10.58 1.16 19.96
C GLN A 112 -11.52 1.14 21.15
N TYR A 113 -12.79 0.85 20.89
CA TYR A 113 -13.81 0.73 21.92
C TYR A 113 -13.92 -0.71 22.44
N PRO A 114 -14.41 -0.89 23.67
CA PRO A 114 -14.74 -2.22 24.16
C PRO A 114 -15.89 -2.81 23.34
N LYS A 115 -15.95 -4.15 23.27
CA LYS A 115 -16.90 -4.90 22.43
C LYS A 115 -18.37 -4.49 22.62
N TRP A 116 -18.79 -4.24 23.86
CA TRP A 116 -20.16 -3.80 24.14
C TRP A 116 -20.51 -2.47 23.46
N ALA A 117 -19.55 -1.56 23.31
CA ALA A 117 -19.76 -0.25 22.74
C ALA A 117 -19.77 -0.31 21.21
N THR A 118 -18.93 -1.15 20.60
CA THR A 118 -18.98 -1.39 19.15
C THR A 118 -20.25 -2.16 18.77
N ASP A 119 -20.69 -3.10 19.60
CA ASP A 119 -21.99 -3.77 19.45
C ASP A 119 -23.16 -2.78 19.57
N PHE A 120 -23.09 -1.85 20.52
CA PHE A 120 -24.10 -0.80 20.65
C PHE A 120 -24.18 0.08 19.40
N ILE A 121 -23.04 0.49 18.82
CA ILE A 121 -23.01 1.24 17.56
C ILE A 121 -23.70 0.44 16.45
N GLU A 122 -23.41 -0.85 16.33
CA GLU A 122 -24.08 -1.70 15.35
C GLU A 122 -25.57 -1.86 15.60
N THR A 123 -26.00 -1.98 16.86
CA THR A 123 -27.41 -2.00 17.23
C THR A 123 -28.09 -0.72 16.78
N VAL A 124 -27.51 0.45 17.03
CA VAL A 124 -28.06 1.74 16.59
C VAL A 124 -28.21 1.75 15.06
N ILE A 125 -27.18 1.38 14.30
CA ILE A 125 -27.22 1.32 12.82
C ILE A 125 -28.34 0.38 12.35
N LYS A 126 -28.48 -0.80 12.95
CA LYS A 126 -29.53 -1.77 12.60
C LYS A 126 -30.92 -1.24 12.92
N THR A 127 -31.09 -0.52 14.03
CA THR A 127 -32.39 0.01 14.46
C THR A 127 -32.87 1.16 13.58
N VAL A 128 -31.96 2.03 13.09
CA VAL A 128 -32.32 3.20 12.26
C VAL A 128 -32.26 2.93 10.76
N ALA A 129 -32.08 1.68 10.34
CA ALA A 129 -31.84 1.33 8.94
C ALA A 129 -32.99 1.75 8.00
N ASP A 130 -34.24 1.62 8.43
CA ASP A 130 -35.41 2.15 7.72
C ASP A 130 -36.61 2.31 8.68
N HIS A 131 -37.45 3.32 8.43
CA HIS A 131 -38.71 3.55 9.13
C HIS A 131 -39.90 3.72 8.16
N GLY A 132 -39.75 3.16 6.95
CA GLY A 132 -40.79 3.10 5.95
C GLY A 132 -40.84 4.33 5.03
N PRO A 133 -41.60 4.23 3.92
CA PRO A 133 -41.49 5.14 2.78
C PRO A 133 -42.24 6.48 2.94
N ALA A 134 -42.77 6.76 4.12
CA ALA A 134 -43.56 7.95 4.43
C ALA A 134 -42.74 9.06 5.11
N VAL A 135 -41.58 8.73 5.66
CA VAL A 135 -40.68 9.73 6.25
C VAL A 135 -40.03 10.61 5.19
N SER A 136 -39.67 11.85 5.54
CA SER A 136 -39.20 12.87 4.59
C SER A 136 -38.08 12.37 3.66
N GLY A 137 -37.04 11.74 4.21
CA GLY A 137 -35.92 11.24 3.41
C GLY A 137 -36.30 10.13 2.44
N ALA A 138 -37.03 9.11 2.93
CA ALA A 138 -37.47 8.00 2.10
C ALA A 138 -38.45 8.45 1.00
N HIS A 139 -39.32 9.41 1.30
CA HIS A 139 -40.23 9.98 0.31
C HIS A 139 -39.47 10.69 -0.81
N ASN A 140 -38.50 11.55 -0.47
CA ASN A 140 -37.69 12.27 -1.46
C ASN A 140 -36.89 11.31 -2.34
N ALA A 141 -36.19 10.35 -1.74
CA ALA A 141 -35.41 9.37 -2.49
C ALA A 141 -36.27 8.57 -3.46
N LYS A 142 -37.47 8.15 -3.02
CA LYS A 142 -38.45 7.44 -3.85
C LYS A 142 -38.96 8.29 -5.01
N VAL A 143 -39.29 9.56 -4.78
CA VAL A 143 -39.74 10.48 -5.85
C VAL A 143 -38.63 10.70 -6.87
N THR A 144 -37.40 10.92 -6.41
CA THR A 144 -36.23 11.13 -7.28
C THR A 144 -35.91 9.88 -8.10
N ALA A 145 -35.96 8.69 -7.50
CA ALA A 145 -35.78 7.43 -8.22
C ALA A 145 -36.87 7.23 -9.28
N ARG A 146 -38.13 7.54 -8.96
CA ARG A 146 -39.24 7.52 -9.93
C ARG A 146 -39.11 8.55 -11.05
N ALA A 147 -38.32 9.60 -10.85
CA ALA A 147 -37.96 10.56 -11.90
C ALA A 147 -36.81 10.06 -12.81
N GLY A 148 -36.38 8.80 -12.68
CA GLY A 148 -35.35 8.19 -13.52
C GLY A 148 -33.92 8.63 -13.18
N LYS A 149 -33.70 9.10 -11.94
CA LYS A 149 -32.37 9.52 -11.47
C LYS A 149 -31.55 8.35 -10.96
N SER A 150 -30.23 8.54 -10.92
CA SER A 150 -29.29 7.55 -10.43
C SER A 150 -29.47 7.25 -8.93
N VAL A 151 -28.85 6.17 -8.46
CA VAL A 151 -28.85 5.78 -7.04
C VAL A 151 -28.24 6.89 -6.17
N VAL A 152 -27.13 7.51 -6.62
CA VAL A 152 -26.47 8.58 -5.86
C VAL A 152 -27.38 9.81 -5.76
N GLU A 153 -27.96 10.25 -6.88
CA GLU A 153 -28.89 11.39 -6.88
C GLU A 153 -30.11 11.12 -5.99
N SER A 154 -30.71 9.93 -6.09
CA SER A 154 -31.88 9.55 -5.28
C SER A 154 -31.54 9.45 -3.79
N LEU A 155 -30.37 8.90 -3.45
CA LEU A 155 -29.92 8.84 -2.06
C LEU A 155 -29.70 10.25 -1.48
N VAL A 156 -28.99 11.10 -2.21
CA VAL A 156 -28.64 12.45 -1.74
C VAL A 156 -29.88 13.31 -1.53
N THR A 157 -30.90 13.24 -2.39
CA THR A 157 -32.14 14.01 -2.18
C THR A 157 -32.89 13.60 -0.91
N GLY A 158 -32.80 12.32 -0.52
CA GLY A 158 -33.29 11.83 0.77
C GLY A 158 -32.42 12.32 1.94
N LEU A 159 -31.10 12.18 1.84
CA LEU A 159 -30.16 12.59 2.90
C LEU A 159 -30.21 14.09 3.19
N LEU A 160 -30.43 14.94 2.18
CA LEU A 160 -30.57 16.39 2.33
C LEU A 160 -31.81 16.81 3.14
N THR A 161 -32.73 15.88 3.45
CA THR A 161 -33.84 16.15 4.37
C THR A 161 -33.46 15.95 5.84
N ILE A 162 -32.35 15.26 6.11
CA ILE A 162 -31.89 14.98 7.47
C ILE A 162 -31.40 16.30 8.08
N GLY A 163 -31.98 16.66 9.22
CA GLY A 163 -31.74 17.94 9.87
C GLY A 163 -32.65 18.14 11.10
N PRO A 164 -32.91 19.40 11.52
CA PRO A 164 -33.57 19.69 12.80
C PRO A 164 -34.95 19.07 13.00
N ARG A 165 -35.69 18.79 11.92
CA ARG A 165 -37.06 18.26 11.97
C ARG A 165 -37.19 16.79 11.54
N PHE A 166 -36.12 16.21 11.01
CA PHE A 166 -36.10 14.82 10.55
C PHE A 166 -34.70 14.24 10.83
N GLY A 167 -34.62 13.32 11.79
CA GLY A 167 -33.36 12.71 12.23
C GLY A 167 -32.54 13.49 13.26
N GLY A 168 -32.95 14.72 13.61
CA GLY A 168 -32.26 15.55 14.62
C GLY A 168 -32.78 15.44 16.06
N ALA A 169 -33.79 14.60 16.30
CA ALA A 169 -34.38 14.37 17.63
C ALA A 169 -33.70 13.22 18.37
#